data_AF-A0A6B3E066-F1
#
_entry.id   AF-A0A6B3E066-F1
#
_cell.length_a   1.000
_cell.length_b   1.000
_cell.length_c   1.000
_cell.angle_alpha   90.00
_cell.angle_beta   90.00
_cell.angle_gamma   90.00
#
_symmetry.space_group_name_H-M   'P 1'
#
loop_
_entity.id
_entity.type
_entity.pdbx_description
1 polymer ?
#
loop_
_entity_poly.entity_id
_entity_poly.type
_entity_poly.pdbx_seq_one_letter_code
_entity_poly.pdbx_strand_id
1 'polypeptide(L)'
;MTPATLLAAGYAARIAAEEKSAAVTDWGARIGWLVGLALFVALVYWLMREGWKWRGTLQGDLPELPGAPAEPGAARLTMTGRYHGSTTAGQWLDRIVARGLGTRSRVELTLTDAGLDVVRPGAPDFFVPADRLRGARLDKGIAGKVLTEGGLLIVTWTHGDRLIDSGFRSDRAAEHAEWVQALNSMIETNTTEGVER
;
A
#
# COMPACT_ATOMS: atom_id res chain seq x y z
N MET A 1 41.27 30.38 69.93
CA MET A 1 40.57 29.22 70.52
C MET A 1 39.08 29.43 70.34
N THR A 2 38.53 28.98 69.21
CA THR A 2 37.09 29.02 68.98
C THR A 2 36.42 28.09 70.00
N PRO A 3 35.35 28.52 70.70
CA PRO A 3 34.71 27.67 71.71
C PRO A 3 34.18 26.40 71.06
N ALA A 4 34.52 25.24 71.64
CA ALA A 4 33.99 23.94 71.20
C ALA A 4 32.45 23.91 71.10
N THR A 5 31.80 24.78 71.88
CA THR A 5 30.35 25.00 71.90
C THR A 5 29.78 25.53 70.58
N LEU A 6 30.52 26.38 69.86
CA LEU A 6 30.09 26.93 68.56
C LEU A 6 30.18 25.90 67.44
N LEU A 7 31.20 25.04 67.48
CA LEU A 7 31.36 23.90 66.57
C LEU A 7 30.26 22.85 66.80
N ALA A 8 29.95 22.54 68.06
CA ALA A 8 28.89 21.60 68.42
C ALA A 8 27.50 22.10 68.01
N ALA A 9 27.20 23.39 68.21
CA ALA A 9 25.94 24.00 67.78
C ALA A 9 25.81 24.02 66.25
N GLY A 10 26.89 24.35 65.53
CA GLY A 10 26.92 24.29 64.07
C GLY A 10 26.74 22.87 63.53
N TYR A 11 27.32 21.87 64.20
CA TYR A 11 27.17 20.46 63.83
C TYR A 11 25.75 19.94 64.09
N ALA A 12 25.17 20.26 65.25
CA ALA A 12 23.79 19.90 65.58
C ALA A 12 22.78 20.56 64.64
N ALA A 13 22.99 21.83 64.27
CA ALA A 13 22.16 22.52 63.27
C ALA A 13 22.29 21.89 61.88
N ARG A 14 23.49 21.37 61.53
CA ARG A 14 23.71 20.68 60.26
C ARG A 14 23.02 19.31 60.20
N ILE A 15 23.09 18.53 61.28
CA ILE A 15 22.39 17.26 61.40
C ILE A 15 20.86 17.47 61.39
N ALA A 16 20.35 18.48 62.09
CA ALA A 16 18.93 18.83 62.05
C ALA A 16 18.47 19.33 60.67
N ALA A 17 19.36 19.94 59.88
CA ALA A 17 19.08 20.33 58.49
C ALA A 17 19.10 19.14 57.51
N GLU A 18 19.93 18.12 57.78
CA GLU A 18 19.94 16.84 57.04
C GLU A 18 18.73 15.95 57.37
N GLU A 19 18.12 16.13 58.55
CA GLU A 19 16.88 15.47 58.96
C GLU A 19 15.61 16.06 58.30
N LYS A 20 15.76 16.85 57.22
CA LYS A 20 14.65 17.13 56.31
C LYS A 20 14.44 15.94 55.41
N SER A 21 13.58 15.05 55.89
CA SER A 21 12.92 13.94 55.20
C SER A 21 13.00 14.09 53.67
N ALA A 22 13.66 13.12 53.01
CA ALA A 22 13.66 13.03 51.55
C ALA A 22 12.25 13.35 51.04
N ALA A 23 12.12 14.43 50.26
CA ALA A 23 10.83 14.98 49.86
C ALA A 23 9.92 13.82 49.45
N VAL A 24 8.84 13.62 50.22
CA VAL A 24 7.85 12.59 49.94
C VAL A 24 7.54 12.72 48.47
N THR A 25 7.79 11.64 47.73
CA THR A 25 7.44 11.48 46.31
C THR A 25 6.37 12.50 45.92
N ASP A 26 6.68 13.41 45.00
CA ASP A 26 5.68 14.34 44.48
C ASP A 26 4.66 13.53 43.66
N TRP A 27 3.69 12.97 44.38
CA TRP A 27 2.64 12.15 43.82
C TRP A 27 1.79 12.96 42.86
N GLY A 28 1.66 14.27 43.06
CA GLY A 28 0.99 15.18 42.14
C GLY A 28 1.71 15.25 40.79
N ALA A 29 3.03 15.48 40.80
CA ALA A 29 3.82 15.47 39.59
C ALA A 29 3.81 14.10 38.89
N ARG A 30 3.91 12.99 39.64
CA ARG A 30 3.86 11.64 39.05
C ARG A 30 2.49 11.33 38.45
N ILE A 31 1.40 11.64 39.14
CA ILE A 31 0.04 11.47 38.61
C ILE A 31 -0.15 12.35 37.37
N GLY A 32 0.33 13.60 37.39
CA GLY A 32 0.32 14.49 36.25
C GLY A 32 1.04 13.90 35.04
N TRP A 33 2.25 13.36 35.24
CA TRP A 33 3.01 12.67 34.19
C TRP A 33 2.30 11.42 33.67
N LEU A 34 1.70 10.61 34.55
CA LEU A 34 0.95 9.42 34.14
C LEU A 34 -0.30 9.76 33.33
N VAL A 35 -1.06 10.76 33.75
CA VAL A 35 -2.24 11.25 33.03
C VAL A 35 -1.81 11.85 31.69
N GLY A 36 -0.77 12.67 31.67
CA GLY A 36 -0.22 13.25 30.44
C GLY A 36 0.24 12.17 29.44
N LEU A 37 0.96 11.15 29.93
CA LEU A 37 1.39 10.02 29.12
C LEU A 37 0.20 9.20 28.60
N ALA A 38 -0.80 8.94 29.43
CA ALA A 38 -2.01 8.22 29.02
C ALA A 38 -2.79 8.96 27.93
N LEU A 39 -2.96 10.28 28.07
CA LEU A 39 -3.61 11.12 27.06
C LEU A 39 -2.80 11.16 25.76
N PHE A 40 -1.47 11.25 25.85
CA PHE A 40 -0.59 11.21 24.67
C PHE A 40 -0.71 9.88 23.93
N VAL A 41 -0.68 8.75 24.65
CA VAL A 41 -0.89 7.42 24.08
C VAL A 41 -2.26 7.32 23.42
N ALA A 42 -3.33 7.76 24.11
CA ALA A 42 -4.68 7.76 23.55
C ALA A 42 -4.78 8.59 22.27
N LEU A 43 -4.12 9.76 22.23
CA LEU A 43 -4.06 10.62 21.04
C LEU A 43 -3.34 9.91 19.88
N VAL A 44 -2.20 9.26 20.13
CA VAL A 44 -1.48 8.48 19.10
C VAL A 44 -2.37 7.37 18.55
N TYR A 45 -3.04 6.59 19.40
CA TYR A 45 -3.97 5.56 18.95
C TYR A 45 -5.15 6.13 18.16
N TRP A 46 -5.66 7.30 18.55
CA TRP A 46 -6.72 7.99 17.82
C TRP A 46 -6.25 8.44 16.43
N LEU A 47 -5.06 9.03 16.32
CA LEU A 47 -4.47 9.43 15.03
C LEU A 47 -4.18 8.21 14.14
N MET A 48 -3.69 7.11 14.69
CA MET A 48 -3.51 5.84 13.95
C MET A 48 -4.84 5.32 13.41
N ARG A 49 -5.90 5.37 14.23
CA ARG A 49 -7.25 4.97 13.83
C ARG A 49 -7.79 5.87 12.72
N GLU A 50 -7.61 7.18 12.82
CA GLU A 50 -8.06 8.12 11.79
C GLU A 50 -7.29 7.95 10.48
N GLY A 51 -5.98 7.72 10.55
CA GLY A 51 -5.15 7.37 9.39
C GLY A 51 -5.55 6.03 8.73
N TRP A 52 -6.06 5.06 9.48
CA TRP A 52 -6.64 3.84 8.92
C TRP A 52 -7.99 4.10 8.24
N LYS A 53 -8.87 4.93 8.82
CA LYS A 53 -10.14 5.28 8.19
C LYS A 53 -9.93 6.04 6.87
N TRP A 54 -9.02 7.01 6.86
CA TRP A 54 -8.66 7.76 5.66
C TRP A 54 -8.09 6.88 4.55
N ARG A 55 -7.30 5.86 4.89
CA ARG A 55 -6.85 4.87 3.91
C ARG A 55 -7.99 4.00 3.37
N GLY A 56 -9.00 3.70 4.18
CA GLY A 56 -10.19 2.97 3.75
C GLY A 56 -11.09 3.80 2.82
N THR A 57 -11.30 5.09 3.11
CA THR A 57 -12.09 5.99 2.25
C THR A 57 -11.40 6.23 0.90
N LEU A 58 -10.07 6.21 0.89
CA LEU A 58 -9.28 6.31 -0.33
C LEU A 58 -9.46 5.14 -1.30
N GLN A 59 -10.24 4.09 -1.06
CA GLN A 59 -10.45 3.01 -2.06
C GLN A 59 -11.91 2.80 -2.47
N GLY A 60 -12.86 3.52 -1.86
CA GLY A 60 -14.31 3.31 -2.07
C GLY A 60 -14.86 3.80 -3.40
N ASP A 61 -14.25 4.83 -3.99
CA ASP A 61 -14.78 5.54 -5.17
C ASP A 61 -14.37 4.93 -6.52
N LEU A 62 -13.88 3.68 -6.53
CA LEU A 62 -13.53 3.02 -7.78
C LEU A 62 -14.80 2.68 -8.58
N PRO A 63 -14.95 3.19 -9.82
CA PRO A 63 -16.13 2.92 -10.63
C PRO A 63 -16.23 1.43 -10.97
N GLU A 64 -17.37 1.02 -11.53
CA GLU A 64 -17.56 -0.35 -11.98
C GLU A 64 -16.49 -0.77 -12.99
N LEU A 65 -15.98 -1.99 -12.87
CA LEU A 65 -14.98 -2.50 -13.80
C LEU A 65 -15.63 -2.70 -15.16
N PRO A 66 -14.99 -2.28 -16.26
CA PRO A 66 -15.49 -2.57 -17.60
C PRO A 66 -15.61 -4.08 -17.80
N GLY A 67 -16.70 -4.53 -18.39
CA GLY A 67 -16.82 -5.88 -18.93
C GLY A 67 -16.17 -5.98 -20.30
N ALA A 68 -15.81 -7.20 -20.71
CA ALA A 68 -15.33 -7.44 -22.06
C ALA A 68 -16.43 -7.05 -23.09
N PRO A 69 -16.08 -6.41 -24.21
CA PRO A 69 -17.03 -6.15 -25.28
C PRO A 69 -17.55 -7.47 -25.87
N ALA A 70 -18.76 -7.46 -26.43
CA ALA A 70 -19.35 -8.66 -27.03
C ALA A 70 -18.50 -9.22 -28.20
N GLU A 71 -17.80 -8.34 -28.91
CA GLU A 71 -16.91 -8.67 -30.01
C GLU A 71 -15.53 -8.04 -29.74
N PRO A 72 -14.66 -8.67 -28.94
CA PRO A 72 -13.34 -8.13 -28.61
C PRO A 72 -12.34 -8.21 -29.78
N GLY A 73 -12.68 -8.97 -30.83
CA GLY A 73 -11.82 -9.19 -31.99
C GLY A 73 -10.92 -10.42 -31.82
N ALA A 74 -9.94 -10.55 -32.73
CA ALA A 74 -9.02 -11.69 -32.74
C ALA A 74 -8.01 -11.60 -31.60
N ALA A 75 -7.73 -12.74 -30.96
CA ALA A 75 -6.70 -12.83 -29.92
C ALA A 75 -5.29 -12.68 -30.53
N ARG A 76 -4.55 -11.67 -30.07
CA ARG A 76 -3.13 -11.48 -30.36
C ARG A 76 -2.27 -12.42 -29.51
N LEU A 77 -2.53 -12.45 -28.21
CA LEU A 77 -1.84 -13.30 -27.25
C LEU A 77 -2.85 -13.90 -26.26
N THR A 78 -2.54 -15.11 -25.80
CA THR A 78 -3.28 -15.76 -24.72
C THR A 78 -2.31 -16.38 -23.72
N MET A 79 -2.63 -16.31 -22.42
CA MET A 79 -1.87 -17.02 -21.40
C MET A 79 -2.78 -17.46 -20.25
N THR A 80 -2.35 -18.48 -19.53
CA THR A 80 -2.93 -18.87 -18.24
C THR A 80 -1.94 -18.62 -17.12
N GLY A 81 -2.46 -18.36 -15.91
CA GLY A 81 -1.59 -18.19 -14.76
C GLY A 81 -2.30 -17.82 -13.48
N ARG A 82 -1.64 -16.96 -12.71
CA ARG A 82 -2.16 -16.44 -11.44
C ARG A 82 -2.21 -14.93 -11.42
N TYR A 83 -3.33 -14.42 -10.92
CA TYR A 83 -3.52 -13.02 -10.58
C TYR A 83 -3.17 -12.78 -9.11
N HIS A 84 -2.29 -11.81 -8.86
CA HIS A 84 -1.74 -11.53 -7.52
C HIS A 84 -2.45 -10.41 -6.76
N GLY A 85 -3.26 -9.62 -7.46
CA GLY A 85 -3.94 -8.43 -6.97
C GLY A 85 -3.57 -7.18 -7.78
N SER A 86 -4.32 -6.11 -7.58
CA SER A 86 -3.96 -4.78 -8.06
C SER A 86 -3.49 -3.88 -6.91
N THR A 87 -2.65 -2.91 -7.26
CA THR A 87 -2.20 -1.84 -6.37
C THR A 87 -2.34 -0.49 -7.04
N THR A 88 -2.30 0.58 -6.25
CA THR A 88 -2.02 1.91 -6.80
C THR A 88 -0.68 1.88 -7.53
N ALA A 89 -0.60 2.47 -8.72
CA ALA A 89 0.58 2.38 -9.56
C ALA A 89 1.83 2.93 -8.85
N GLY A 90 2.93 2.19 -8.92
CA GLY A 90 4.18 2.51 -8.22
C GLY A 90 4.17 2.28 -6.70
N GLN A 91 3.01 1.96 -6.11
CA GLN A 91 2.85 1.71 -4.67
C GLN A 91 2.51 0.24 -4.42
N TRP A 92 3.49 -0.65 -4.60
CA TRP A 92 3.29 -2.12 -4.58
C TRP A 92 2.75 -2.70 -3.24
N LEU A 93 2.73 -1.92 -2.16
CA LEU A 93 2.13 -2.28 -0.87
C LEU A 93 0.67 -1.83 -0.74
N ASP A 94 0.24 -0.84 -1.53
CA ASP A 94 -1.10 -0.26 -1.47
C ASP A 94 -2.08 -1.12 -2.29
N ARG A 95 -2.48 -2.25 -1.70
CA ARG A 95 -3.43 -3.21 -2.29
C ARG A 95 -4.80 -2.56 -2.45
N ILE A 96 -5.35 -2.62 -3.66
CA ILE A 96 -6.72 -2.21 -3.96
C ILE A 96 -7.64 -3.39 -3.71
N VAL A 97 -8.51 -3.29 -2.70
CA VAL A 97 -9.48 -4.36 -2.38
C VAL A 97 -10.85 -4.15 -3.04
N ALA A 98 -11.13 -2.93 -3.49
CA ALA A 98 -12.39 -2.59 -4.13
C ALA A 98 -12.61 -3.36 -5.44
N ARG A 99 -13.89 -3.58 -5.77
CA ARG A 99 -14.35 -4.24 -7.00
C ARG A 99 -13.71 -5.62 -7.27
N GLY A 100 -13.23 -6.31 -6.23
CA GLY A 100 -12.60 -7.62 -6.36
C GLY A 100 -11.17 -7.59 -6.91
N LEU A 101 -10.54 -6.42 -7.06
CA LEU A 101 -9.15 -6.32 -7.53
C LEU A 101 -8.13 -6.83 -6.49
N GLY A 102 -8.53 -6.99 -5.23
CA GLY A 102 -7.66 -7.50 -4.17
C GLY A 102 -7.62 -9.03 -4.07
N THR A 103 -8.57 -9.73 -4.69
CA THR A 103 -8.72 -11.18 -4.57
C THR A 103 -7.72 -11.89 -5.48
N ARG A 104 -6.89 -12.76 -4.91
CA ARG A 104 -5.99 -13.62 -5.69
C ARG A 104 -6.78 -14.74 -6.34
N SER A 105 -6.46 -15.08 -7.58
CA SER A 105 -7.18 -16.10 -8.34
C SER A 105 -6.29 -16.74 -9.40
N ARG A 106 -6.79 -17.82 -10.01
CA ARG A 106 -6.34 -18.19 -11.36
C ARG A 106 -6.78 -17.12 -12.34
N VAL A 107 -6.07 -17.03 -13.45
CA VAL A 107 -6.40 -16.07 -14.51
C VAL A 107 -6.12 -16.66 -15.88
N GLU A 108 -6.95 -16.27 -16.82
CA GLU A 108 -6.78 -16.46 -18.25
C GLU A 108 -6.75 -15.05 -18.86
N LEU A 109 -5.66 -14.72 -19.55
CA LEU A 109 -5.49 -13.43 -20.20
C LEU A 109 -5.64 -13.59 -21.70
N THR A 110 -6.39 -12.68 -22.31
CA THR A 110 -6.48 -12.57 -23.76
C THR A 110 -6.24 -11.12 -24.15
N LEU A 111 -5.19 -10.89 -24.94
CA LEU A 111 -4.91 -9.58 -25.52
C LEU A 111 -5.57 -9.50 -26.89
N THR A 112 -6.36 -8.47 -27.12
CA THR A 112 -7.02 -8.17 -28.39
C THR A 112 -6.77 -6.72 -28.79
N ASP A 113 -7.17 -6.34 -29.99
CA ASP A 113 -7.12 -4.94 -30.44
C ASP A 113 -7.97 -4.02 -29.56
N ALA A 114 -9.07 -4.54 -29.01
CA ALA A 114 -9.96 -3.78 -28.13
C ALA A 114 -9.35 -3.54 -26.74
N GLY A 115 -8.44 -4.39 -26.28
CA GLY A 115 -7.93 -4.36 -24.92
C GLY A 115 -7.48 -5.70 -24.37
N LEU A 116 -7.22 -5.70 -23.07
CA LEU A 116 -6.83 -6.86 -22.29
C LEU A 116 -8.05 -7.42 -21.55
N ASP A 117 -8.45 -8.63 -21.90
CA ASP A 117 -9.46 -9.39 -21.18
C ASP A 117 -8.82 -10.23 -20.07
N VAL A 118 -9.44 -10.18 -18.89
CA VAL A 118 -8.95 -10.80 -17.65
C VAL A 118 -10.06 -11.65 -17.03
N VAL A 119 -10.07 -12.91 -17.44
CA VAL A 119 -11.01 -13.91 -16.91
C VAL A 119 -10.40 -14.56 -15.68
N ARG A 120 -11.11 -14.54 -14.55
CA ARG A 120 -10.63 -14.98 -13.24
C ARG A 120 -11.58 -16.02 -12.65
N PRO A 121 -11.42 -17.31 -12.96
CA PRO A 121 -12.25 -18.37 -12.39
C PRO A 121 -12.30 -18.30 -10.84
N GLY A 122 -13.50 -18.09 -10.28
CA GLY A 122 -13.73 -17.95 -8.84
C GLY A 122 -13.55 -16.54 -8.27
N ALA A 123 -13.35 -15.52 -9.11
CA ALA A 123 -13.38 -14.10 -8.76
C ALA A 123 -14.06 -13.29 -9.88
N PRO A 124 -14.41 -12.00 -9.67
CA PRO A 124 -15.02 -11.20 -10.73
C PRO A 124 -14.09 -10.99 -11.92
N ASP A 125 -14.57 -11.11 -13.16
CA ASP A 125 -13.80 -10.80 -14.35
C ASP A 125 -13.69 -9.28 -14.55
N PHE A 126 -12.74 -8.85 -15.37
CA PHE A 126 -12.66 -7.46 -15.81
C PHE A 126 -11.93 -7.30 -17.14
N PHE A 127 -12.23 -6.21 -17.82
CA PHE A 127 -11.61 -5.83 -19.07
C PHE A 127 -10.87 -4.50 -18.91
N VAL A 128 -9.68 -4.42 -19.51
CA VAL A 128 -8.90 -3.18 -19.60
C VAL A 128 -8.89 -2.72 -21.06
N PRO A 129 -9.70 -1.71 -21.40
CA PRO A 129 -9.71 -1.11 -22.72
C PRO A 129 -8.32 -0.64 -23.18
N ALA A 130 -8.07 -0.75 -24.49
CA ALA A 130 -6.82 -0.34 -25.12
C ALA A 130 -6.41 1.10 -24.79
N ASP A 131 -7.37 2.03 -24.82
CA ASP A 131 -7.20 3.45 -24.54
C ASP A 131 -6.90 3.77 -23.07
N ARG A 132 -7.11 2.79 -22.17
CA ARG A 132 -6.81 2.88 -20.74
C ARG A 132 -5.49 2.21 -20.36
N LEU A 133 -4.86 1.47 -21.25
CA LEU A 133 -3.53 0.91 -21.01
C LEU A 133 -2.49 2.04 -20.98
N ARG A 134 -1.53 1.94 -20.06
CA ARG A 134 -0.47 2.95 -19.85
C ARG A 134 0.93 2.38 -19.86
N GLY A 135 1.08 1.08 -19.60
CA GLY A 135 2.35 0.39 -19.78
C GLY A 135 2.31 -1.04 -19.29
N ALA A 136 3.30 -1.83 -19.71
CA ALA A 136 3.57 -3.14 -19.16
C ALA A 136 5.06 -3.24 -18.79
N ARG A 137 5.36 -3.91 -17.67
CA ARG A 137 6.73 -4.13 -17.21
C ARG A 137 6.87 -5.46 -16.50
N LEU A 138 8.11 -5.93 -16.40
CA LEU A 138 8.46 -7.00 -15.49
C LEU A 138 8.85 -6.40 -14.13
N ASP A 139 8.38 -7.02 -13.07
CA ASP A 139 8.69 -6.59 -11.71
C ASP A 139 8.85 -7.80 -10.79
N LYS A 140 9.37 -7.55 -9.59
CA LYS A 140 9.56 -8.56 -8.54
C LYS A 140 8.47 -8.52 -7.48
N GLY A 141 7.74 -7.40 -7.36
CA GLY A 141 6.83 -7.18 -6.22
C GLY A 141 5.47 -6.62 -6.61
N ILE A 142 4.40 -7.23 -6.10
CA ILE A 142 3.06 -6.62 -6.14
C ILE A 142 2.18 -7.07 -4.98
N ALA A 143 1.36 -6.14 -4.48
CA ALA A 143 0.36 -6.34 -3.45
C ALA A 143 0.91 -7.08 -2.22
N GLY A 144 2.10 -6.67 -1.75
CA GLY A 144 2.79 -7.26 -0.61
C GLY A 144 3.42 -8.63 -0.84
N LYS A 145 3.54 -9.10 -2.08
CA LYS A 145 4.25 -10.34 -2.43
C LYS A 145 5.47 -10.04 -3.30
N VAL A 146 6.62 -10.60 -2.91
CA VAL A 146 7.87 -10.53 -3.66
C VAL A 146 8.20 -11.90 -4.25
N LEU A 147 8.64 -11.93 -5.50
CA LEU A 147 9.09 -13.10 -6.24
C LEU A 147 10.53 -12.86 -6.74
N THR A 148 11.08 -13.84 -7.44
CA THR A 148 12.33 -13.67 -8.19
C THR A 148 12.19 -12.54 -9.21
N GLU A 149 13.31 -11.91 -9.54
CA GLU A 149 13.36 -10.87 -10.57
C GLU A 149 12.77 -11.37 -11.90
N GLY A 150 11.97 -10.52 -12.55
CA GLY A 150 11.24 -10.88 -13.76
C GLY A 150 10.07 -11.86 -13.55
N GLY A 151 9.72 -12.19 -12.32
CA GLY A 151 8.70 -13.21 -12.01
C GLY A 151 7.25 -12.76 -12.12
N LEU A 152 7.00 -11.47 -12.37
CA LEU A 152 5.66 -10.89 -12.53
C LEU A 152 5.60 -10.01 -13.78
N LEU A 153 4.50 -10.17 -14.52
CA LEU A 153 4.02 -9.20 -15.49
C LEU A 153 3.14 -8.19 -14.74
N ILE A 154 3.52 -6.92 -14.76
CA ILE A 154 2.72 -5.82 -14.24
C ILE A 154 2.15 -5.05 -15.42
N VAL A 155 0.83 -4.91 -15.46
CA VAL A 155 0.12 -4.07 -16.42
C VAL A 155 -0.42 -2.85 -15.71
N THR A 156 0.01 -1.67 -16.16
CA THR A 156 -0.39 -0.37 -15.65
C THR A 156 -1.50 0.20 -16.52
N TRP A 157 -2.60 0.62 -15.91
CA TRP A 157 -3.79 1.10 -16.62
C TRP A 157 -4.58 2.12 -15.80
N THR A 158 -5.36 2.96 -16.46
CA THR A 158 -6.23 3.96 -15.82
C THR A 158 -7.62 3.41 -15.56
N HIS A 159 -8.15 3.61 -14.35
CA HIS A 159 -9.53 3.29 -14.00
C HIS A 159 -10.16 4.41 -13.18
N GLY A 160 -11.16 5.09 -13.75
CA GLY A 160 -11.59 6.40 -13.25
C GLY A 160 -10.40 7.36 -13.23
N ASP A 161 -10.22 8.08 -12.11
CA ASP A 161 -9.13 9.05 -11.94
C ASP A 161 -7.83 8.43 -11.39
N ARG A 162 -7.69 7.11 -11.44
CA ARG A 162 -6.58 6.38 -10.79
C ARG A 162 -5.74 5.61 -11.78
N LEU A 163 -4.44 5.56 -11.49
CA LEU A 163 -3.50 4.67 -12.14
C LEU A 163 -3.32 3.40 -11.30
N ILE A 164 -3.57 2.25 -11.90
CA ILE A 164 -3.60 0.94 -11.25
C ILE A 164 -2.53 0.05 -11.87
N ASP A 165 -1.76 -0.64 -11.03
CA ASP A 165 -0.89 -1.76 -11.42
C ASP A 165 -1.62 -3.08 -11.14
N SER A 166 -1.81 -3.92 -12.16
CA SER A 166 -2.36 -5.27 -12.04
C SER A 166 -1.26 -6.31 -12.28
N GLY A 167 -1.10 -7.25 -11.35
CA GLY A 167 0.03 -8.19 -11.36
C GLY A 167 -0.36 -9.62 -11.70
N PHE A 168 0.33 -10.17 -12.69
CA PHE A 168 0.09 -11.49 -13.26
C PHE A 168 1.36 -12.33 -13.26
N ARG A 169 1.19 -13.64 -13.11
CA ARG A 169 2.26 -14.62 -13.30
C ARG A 169 1.77 -15.70 -14.24
N SER A 170 2.34 -15.79 -15.43
CA SER A 170 2.09 -16.90 -16.36
C SER A 170 2.55 -18.20 -15.73
N ASP A 171 1.88 -19.29 -16.07
CA ASP A 171 2.34 -20.64 -15.78
C ASP A 171 3.67 -20.95 -16.49
N ARG A 172 3.97 -20.27 -17.61
CA ARG A 172 5.26 -20.32 -18.32
C ARG A 172 5.97 -18.97 -18.25
N ALA A 173 7.00 -18.87 -17.41
CA ALA A 173 7.71 -17.60 -17.17
C ALA A 173 8.30 -16.94 -18.44
N ALA A 174 8.64 -17.73 -19.47
CA ALA A 174 9.18 -17.21 -20.73
C ALA A 174 8.20 -16.32 -21.51
N GLU A 175 6.88 -16.46 -21.26
CA GLU A 175 5.84 -15.68 -21.95
C GLU A 175 5.81 -14.21 -21.50
N HIS A 176 6.37 -13.88 -20.32
CA HIS A 176 6.24 -12.55 -19.74
C HIS A 176 6.87 -11.44 -20.59
N ALA A 177 8.03 -11.69 -21.21
CA ALA A 177 8.72 -10.71 -22.03
C ALA A 177 7.94 -10.37 -23.32
N GLU A 178 7.37 -11.39 -23.96
CA GLU A 178 6.54 -11.25 -25.15
C GLU A 178 5.29 -10.40 -24.84
N TRP A 179 4.65 -10.64 -23.69
CA TRP A 179 3.50 -9.87 -23.26
C TRP A 179 3.81 -8.40 -22.98
N VAL A 180 4.96 -8.11 -22.34
CA VAL A 180 5.41 -6.73 -22.15
C VAL A 180 5.59 -6.02 -23.49
N GLN A 181 6.24 -6.69 -24.44
CA GLN A 181 6.47 -6.14 -25.77
C GLN A 181 5.14 -5.86 -26.49
N ALA A 182 4.24 -6.85 -26.55
CA ALA A 182 2.97 -6.71 -27.26
C ALA A 182 2.06 -5.61 -26.67
N LEU A 183 1.97 -5.52 -25.34
CA LEU A 183 1.20 -4.47 -24.66
C LEU A 183 1.78 -3.08 -24.94
N ASN A 184 3.10 -2.92 -24.84
CA ASN A 184 3.74 -1.62 -25.05
C ASN A 184 3.63 -1.17 -26.52
N SER A 185 3.83 -2.08 -27.49
CA SER A 185 3.64 -1.77 -28.90
C SER A 185 2.20 -1.36 -29.22
N MET A 186 1.20 -2.02 -28.62
CA MET A 186 -0.20 -1.63 -28.77
C MET A 186 -0.52 -0.25 -28.19
N ILE A 187 0.10 0.11 -27.06
CA ILE A 187 -0.04 1.45 -26.46
C ILE A 187 0.57 2.53 -27.36
N GLU A 188 1.75 2.27 -27.93
CA GLU A 188 2.43 3.17 -28.87
C GLU A 188 1.60 3.43 -30.14
N THR A 189 1.02 2.37 -30.73
CA THR A 189 0.15 2.50 -31.91
C THR A 189 -1.09 3.35 -31.62
N ASN A 190 -1.80 3.07 -30.52
CA ASN A 190 -3.00 3.84 -30.14
C ASN A 190 -2.69 5.31 -29.84
N THR A 191 -1.52 5.59 -29.25
CA THR A 191 -1.09 6.98 -28.99
C THR A 191 -0.85 7.72 -30.30
N THR A 192 -0.25 7.06 -31.30
CA THR A 192 0.02 7.65 -32.61
C THR A 192 -1.27 7.93 -33.38
N GLU A 193 -2.21 6.97 -33.43
CA GLU A 193 -3.51 7.16 -34.10
C GLU A 193 -4.39 8.21 -33.42
N GLY A 194 -4.29 8.36 -32.10
CA GLY A 194 -5.04 9.38 -31.35
C GLY A 194 -4.52 10.80 -31.56
N VAL A 195 -3.27 10.97 -32.02
CA VAL A 195 -2.67 12.28 -32.36
C VAL A 195 -2.99 12.71 -33.79
N GLU A 196 -3.28 11.76 -34.68
CA GLU A 196 -3.61 12.03 -36.09
C GLU A 196 -5.12 12.27 -36.36
N ARG A 197 -5.98 12.14 -35.35
CA ARG A 197 -7.43 12.43 -35.43
C ARG A 197 -7.80 13.76 -34.78
#